data_AF-A0AA38G4V2-F1
#
_entry.id   AF-A0AA38G4V2-F1
#
_cell.length_a   1.000
_cell.length_b   1.000
_cell.length_c   1.000
_cell.angle_alpha   90.00
_cell.angle_beta   90.00
_cell.angle_gamma   90.00
#
_symmetry.space_group_name_H-M   'P 1'
#
loop_
_entity.id
_entity.type
_entity.pdbx_description
1 polymer ?
#
loop_
_entity_poly.entity_id
_entity_poly.type
_entity_poly.pdbx_seq_one_letter_code
_entity_poly.pdbx_strand_id
1 'polypeptide(L)' 'MGLETEPNDESNKSKWFNNCDEALGLLCMFVSLDFLFHIETSSTPGKEWKTLDDMFGKQDDMRAHELENELLR' A
#
# COMPACT_ATOMS: atom_id res chain seq x y z
N MET A 1 -5.17 7.55 -9.01
CA MET A 1 -3.80 7.01 -8.95
C MET A 1 -3.71 5.88 -9.96
N GLY A 2 -2.65 5.83 -10.77
CA GLY A 2 -2.46 4.73 -11.72
C GLY A 2 -2.07 3.47 -10.96
N LEU A 3 -2.74 2.35 -11.21
CA LEU A 3 -2.33 1.05 -10.69
C LEU A 3 -0.96 0.73 -11.32
N GLU A 4 0.11 0.77 -10.52
CA GLU A 4 1.41 0.25 -10.96
C GLU A 4 1.28 -1.26 -11.17
N THR A 5 1.31 -1.70 -12.42
CA THR A 5 1.28 -3.11 -12.81
C THR A 5 2.69 -3.61 -13.06
N GLU A 6 2.92 -4.92 -12.87
CA GLU A 6 4.21 -5.54 -13.20
C GLU A 6 4.62 -5.17 -14.64
N PRO A 7 5.83 -4.62 -14.84
CA PRO A 7 6.30 -4.24 -16.16
C PRO A 7 6.57 -5.48 -17.02
N ASN A 8 6.19 -5.43 -18.29
CA ASN A 8 6.48 -6.50 -19.26
C ASN A 8 7.96 -6.57 -19.66
N ASP A 9 8.67 -5.47 -19.49
CA ASP A 9 10.08 -5.34 -19.85
C ASP A 9 10.98 -5.89 -18.73
N GLU A 10 11.85 -6.85 -19.08
CA GLU A 10 12.74 -7.52 -18.12
C GLU A 10 13.68 -6.54 -17.40
N SER A 11 14.11 -5.45 -18.06
CA SER A 11 15.03 -4.49 -17.43
C SER A 11 14.39 -3.74 -16.26
N ASN A 12 13.06 -3.59 -16.27
CA ASN A 12 12.31 -2.92 -15.22
C ASN A 12 11.72 -3.88 -14.18
N LYS A 13 11.64 -5.18 -14.48
CA LYS A 13 11.12 -6.19 -13.53
C LYS A 13 11.91 -6.22 -12.22
N SER A 14 13.23 -6.20 -12.30
CA SER A 14 14.08 -6.24 -11.09
C SER A 14 13.82 -5.05 -10.17
N LYS A 15 13.64 -3.85 -10.74
CA LYS A 15 13.30 -2.65 -9.97
C LYS A 15 11.90 -2.75 -9.37
N TRP A 16 10.94 -3.27 -10.12
CA TRP A 16 9.58 -3.48 -9.65
C TRP A 16 9.54 -4.44 -8.44
N PHE A 17 10.22 -5.59 -8.52
CA PHE A 17 10.30 -6.52 -7.40
C PHE A 17 10.97 -5.90 -6.16
N ASN A 18 12.05 -5.15 -6.34
CA ASN A 18 12.70 -4.44 -5.22
C ASN A 18 11.73 -3.44 -4.55
N ASN A 19 10.94 -2.70 -5.34
CA ASN A 19 9.95 -1.77 -4.81
C ASN A 19 8.83 -2.51 -4.05
N CYS A 20 8.38 -3.65 -4.56
CA CYS A 20 7.38 -4.49 -3.88
C CYS A 20 7.91 -5.03 -2.53
N ASP A 21 9.16 -5.49 -2.50
CA ASP A 21 9.81 -5.95 -1.27
C ASP A 21 9.96 -4.83 -0.24
N GLU A 22 10.35 -3.63 -0.68
CA GLU A 22 10.43 -2.45 0.19
C GLU A 22 9.05 -2.09 0.76
N ALA A 23 8.02 -2.05 -0.09
CA ALA A 23 6.65 -1.76 0.35
C ALA A 23 6.12 -2.82 1.33
N LEU A 24 6.38 -4.10 1.09
CA LEU A 24 6.03 -5.17 2.01
C LEU A 24 6.76 -5.04 3.34
N GLY A 25 8.05 -4.71 3.31
CA GLY A 25 8.85 -4.43 4.51
C GLY A 25 8.26 -3.31 5.36
N LEU A 26 7.84 -2.21 4.72
CA LEU A 26 7.13 -1.11 5.39
C LEU A 26 5.81 -1.59 5.99
N LEU A 27 4.98 -2.32 5.25
CA LEU A 27 3.70 -2.85 5.73
C LEU A 27 3.88 -3.73 6.98
N CYS A 28 4.88 -4.61 6.99
CA CYS A 28 5.19 -5.47 8.13
C CYS A 28 5.57 -4.70 9.41
N MET A 29 5.99 -3.43 9.32
CA MET A 29 6.26 -2.61 10.50
C MET A 29 5.00 -2.00 11.11
N PHE A 30 3.95 -1.79 10.32
CA PHE A 30 2.72 -1.11 10.76
C PHE A 30 1.53 -2.05 10.93
N VAL A 31 1.61 -3.26 10.37
CA VAL A 31 0.52 -4.22 10.32
C VAL A 31 0.98 -5.56 10.91
N SER A 32 0.12 -6.21 11.70
CA SER A 32 0.44 -7.52 12.29
C SER A 32 0.65 -8.58 11.20
N LEU A 33 1.66 -9.45 11.38
CA LEU A 33 1.93 -10.56 10.48
C LEU A 33 0.70 -11.47 10.26
N ASP A 34 -0.09 -11.72 11.31
CA ASP A 34 -1.31 -12.56 11.21
C ASP A 34 -2.32 -12.01 10.19
N PHE A 35 -2.44 -10.69 10.12
CA PHE A 35 -3.32 -10.03 9.16
C PHE A 35 -2.79 -10.16 7.73
N LEU A 36 -1.48 -10.03 7.53
CA LEU A 36 -0.84 -10.24 6.23
C LEU A 36 -0.99 -11.68 5.76
N PHE A 37 -0.76 -12.65 6.65
CA PHE A 37 -1.00 -14.07 6.37
C PHE A 37 -2.46 -14.36 6.05
N HIS A 38 -3.40 -13.73 6.75
CA HIS A 38 -4.82 -13.88 6.46
C HIS A 38 -5.17 -13.42 5.04
N ILE A 39 -4.60 -12.29 4.60
CA ILE A 39 -4.82 -11.80 3.24
C ILE A 39 -4.16 -12.73 2.21
N GLU A 40 -2.91 -13.12 2.43
CA GLU A 40 -2.18 -13.98 1.51
C GLU A 40 -2.87 -15.35 1.31
N THR A 41 -3.40 -15.92 2.39
CA THR A 41 -4.10 -17.22 2.38
C THR A 41 -5.57 -17.12 1.99
N SER A 42 -6.08 -15.91 1.72
CA SER A 42 -7.43 -15.73 1.23
C SER A 42 -7.65 -16.38 -0.13
N SER A 43 -8.89 -16.75 -0.41
CA SER A 43 -9.31 -17.15 -1.76
C SER A 43 -9.34 -15.97 -2.75
N THR A 44 -9.34 -14.73 -2.24
CA THR A 44 -9.44 -13.49 -3.04
C THR A 44 -8.54 -12.35 -2.54
N PRO A 45 -7.22 -12.57 -2.42
CA PRO A 45 -6.27 -11.59 -1.87
C PRO A 45 -6.34 -10.23 -2.57
N GLY A 46 -6.46 -10.22 -3.91
CA GLY A 46 -6.54 -8.97 -4.67
C GLY A 46 -7.81 -8.14 -4.37
N LYS A 47 -8.92 -8.77 -3.98
CA LYS A 47 -10.14 -8.04 -3.56
C LYS A 47 -9.99 -7.43 -2.17
N GLU A 48 -9.29 -8.13 -1.28
CA GLU A 48 -9.05 -7.66 0.08
C GLU A 48 -8.10 -6.47 0.08
N TRP A 49 -7.00 -6.54 -0.67
CA TRP A 49 -6.11 -5.39 -0.87
C TRP A 49 -6.84 -4.20 -1.49
N LYS A 50 -7.72 -4.43 -2.48
CA LYS A 50 -8.54 -3.36 -3.05
C LYS A 50 -9.51 -2.76 -2.02
N THR A 51 -10.09 -3.58 -1.16
CA THR A 51 -10.99 -3.09 -0.09
C THR A 51 -10.22 -2.23 0.90
N LEU A 52 -8.99 -2.62 1.25
CA LEU A 52 -8.10 -1.81 2.09
C LEU A 52 -7.71 -0.49 1.42
N ASP A 53 -7.38 -0.51 0.14
CA ASP A 53 -7.11 0.71 -0.64
C ASP A 53 -8.35 1.63 -0.70
N ASP A 54 -9.55 1.07 -0.89
CA ASP A 54 -10.79 1.86 -0.90
C ASP A 54 -11.08 2.50 0.48
N MET A 55 -10.71 1.82 1.58
CA MET A 55 -10.92 2.28 2.96
C MET A 55 -9.84 3.24 3.45
N PHE A 56 -8.58 3.00 3.10
CA PHE A 56 -7.40 3.67 3.67
C PHE A 56 -6.49 4.34 2.64
N GLY A 57 -6.62 4.02 1.36
CA GLY A 57 -5.83 4.60 0.26
C GLY A 57 -6.27 6.02 -0.15
N LYS A 58 -7.39 6.50 0.42
CA LYS A 58 -7.74 7.92 0.34
C LYS A 58 -6.89 8.69 1.34
N GLN A 59 -5.85 9.35 0.86
CA GLN A 59 -5.30 10.50 1.58
C GLN A 59 -6.45 11.48 1.84
N ASP A 60 -6.77 11.68 3.11
CA ASP A 60 -7.66 12.76 3.50
C ASP A 60 -6.85 14.06 3.44
N ASP A 61 -6.70 14.59 2.23
CA ASP A 61 -5.97 15.84 1.97
C ASP A 61 -6.52 16.99 2.82
N MET A 62 -7.80 16.94 3.16
CA MET A 62 -8.44 17.92 4.05
C MET A 62 -7.91 17.78 5.48
N ARG A 63 -7.80 16.54 6.00
CA ARG A 63 -7.19 16.27 7.31
C ARG A 63 -5.72 16.63 7.34
N ALA A 64 -4.98 16.41 6.25
CA ALA A 64 -3.58 16.83 6.14
C ALA A 64 -3.45 18.36 6.24
N HIS A 65 -4.29 19.11 5.52
CA HIS A 65 -4.32 20.58 5.62
C HIS A 65 -4.78 21.09 6.99
N GLU A 66 -5.70 20.41 7.67
CA GLU A 66 -6.08 20.73 9.06
C GLU A 66 -4.88 20.56 10.01
N LEU A 67 -4.15 19.46 9.90
CA LEU A 67 -2.95 19.18 10.70
C LEU A 67 -1.83 20.18 10.43
N GLU A 68 -1.61 20.58 9.17
CA GLU A 68 -0.66 21.65 8.84
C GLU A 68 -1.03 22.97 9.53
N ASN A 69 -2.31 23.34 9.52
CA ASN A 69 -2.79 24.55 10.19
C ASN A 69 -2.72 24.48 11.72
N GLU A 70 -2.90 23.29 12.32
CA GLU A 70 -2.72 23.07 13.76
C GLU A 70 -1.25 23.16 14.19
N LEU A 71 -0.32 22.67 13.36
CA LEU A 71 1.13 22.71 13.64
C LEU A 71 1.77 24.08 13.38
N LEU A 72 1.16 24.91 12.52
CA LEU A 72 1.61 26.27 12.21
C LEU A 72 1.01 27.35 13.14
N ARG A 73 0.20 26.96 14.13
CA ARG A 73 -0.29 27.81 15.22
C ARG A 73 0.61 27.73 16.46
#